data_AF-A0A356NL62-F1
#
_entry.id   AF-A0A356NL62-F1
#
_cell.length_a   1.000
_cell.length_b   1.000
_cell.length_c   1.000
_cell.angle_alpha   90.00
_cell.angle_beta   90.00
_cell.angle_gamma   90.00
#
_symmetry.space_group_name_H-M   'P 1'
#
loop_
_entity.id
_entity.type
_entity.pdbx_description
1 polymer ?
#
loop_
_entity_poly.entity_id
_entity_poly.type
_entity_poly.pdbx_seq_one_letter_code
_entity_poly.pdbx_strand_id
1 'polypeptide(L)'
;MIKPLFLFQITMIILMSGFKCNLAAASNRPNILWLSCEDISPTIACYGDPHAITPHLDRLASEGVLYTHAFTTAGVCAPCRSGIITGMYQS
;
A
#
# COMPACT_ATOMS: atom_id res chain seq x y z
N MET A 1 -10.22 39.85 -45.00
CA MET A 1 -8.78 39.83 -45.33
C MET A 1 -8.00 39.65 -44.03
N ILE A 2 -7.77 38.40 -43.63
CA ILE A 2 -7.10 38.06 -42.35
C ILE A 2 -5.60 38.27 -42.57
N LYS A 3 -4.97 39.16 -41.79
CA LYS A 3 -3.55 39.49 -41.94
C LYS A 3 -2.68 38.26 -41.61
N PRO A 4 -1.60 37.98 -42.36
CA PRO A 4 -0.74 36.80 -42.15
C PRO A 4 -0.15 36.72 -40.72
N LEU A 5 -0.02 37.87 -40.06
CA LEU A 5 0.41 37.96 -38.65
C LEU A 5 -0.59 37.32 -37.66
N PHE A 6 -1.90 37.36 -37.98
CA PHE A 6 -2.95 36.79 -37.12
C PHE A 6 -2.99 35.26 -37.21
N LEU A 7 -2.73 34.69 -38.41
CA LEU A 7 -2.58 33.25 -38.59
C LEU A 7 -1.34 32.73 -37.85
N PHE A 8 -0.22 33.47 -37.88
CA PHE A 8 1.01 33.09 -37.18
C PHE A 8 0.82 33.07 -35.66
N GLN A 9 0.10 34.04 -35.09
CA GLN A 9 -0.22 34.07 -33.65
C GLN A 9 -1.10 32.88 -33.23
N ILE A 10 -2.11 32.52 -34.03
CA ILE A 10 -2.98 31.37 -33.74
C ILE A 10 -2.17 30.06 -33.78
N THR A 11 -1.32 29.88 -34.78
CA THR A 11 -0.46 28.68 -34.88
C THR A 11 0.50 28.58 -33.68
N MET A 12 1.04 29.71 -33.21
CA MET A 12 1.94 29.74 -32.05
C MET A 12 1.21 29.42 -30.73
N ILE A 13 -0.04 29.88 -30.57
CA ILE A 13 -0.90 29.55 -29.42
C ILE A 13 -1.29 28.06 -29.42
N ILE A 14 -1.60 27.51 -30.60
CA ILE A 14 -1.91 26.07 -30.75
C ILE A 14 -0.68 25.21 -30.43
N LEU A 15 0.52 25.63 -30.86
CA LEU A 15 1.77 24.92 -30.55
C LEU A 15 2.10 24.94 -29.04
N MET A 16 1.80 26.05 -28.35
CA MET A 16 2.03 26.20 -26.90
C MET A 16 0.98 25.49 -26.05
N SER A 17 -0.23 25.24 -26.55
CA SER A 17 -1.30 24.53 -25.83
C SER A 17 -1.11 23.01 -25.82
N GLY A 18 -0.32 22.46 -26.75
CA GLY A 18 -0.02 21.02 -26.84
C GLY A 18 0.95 20.49 -25.78
N PHE A 19 1.70 21.37 -25.10
CA PHE A 19 2.62 21.01 -24.02
C PHE A 19 1.96 21.20 -22.65
N LYS A 20 0.89 20.43 -22.37
CA LYS A 20 0.49 20.21 -20.97
C LYS A 20 1.51 19.28 -20.32
N CYS A 21 2.50 19.86 -19.65
CA CYS A 21 3.31 19.14 -18.68
C CYS A 21 2.36 18.64 -17.58
N ASN A 22 2.12 17.32 -17.55
CA ASN A 22 1.42 16.68 -16.44
C ASN A 22 2.37 16.72 -15.23
N LEU A 23 2.42 17.89 -14.59
CA LEU A 23 3.23 18.14 -13.42
C LEU A 23 2.56 17.41 -12.25
N ALA A 24 3.18 16.30 -11.85
CA ALA A 24 2.88 15.54 -10.65
C ALA A 24 1.48 14.90 -10.58
N ALA A 25 1.29 13.80 -11.30
CA ALA A 25 0.59 12.69 -10.65
C ALA A 25 1.53 12.20 -9.53
N ALA A 26 1.31 12.68 -8.30
CA ALA A 26 1.88 12.02 -7.14
C ALA A 26 1.61 10.52 -7.31
N SER A 27 2.66 9.72 -7.33
CA SER A 27 2.55 8.28 -7.55
C SER A 27 1.47 7.76 -6.60
N ASN A 28 0.37 7.20 -7.14
CA ASN A 28 -0.71 6.53 -6.37
C ASN A 28 -0.19 5.25 -5.65
N ARG A 29 1.11 5.17 -5.39
CA ARG A 29 1.77 4.06 -4.71
C ARG A 29 1.60 4.27 -3.20
N PRO A 30 0.89 3.38 -2.52
CA PRO A 30 0.76 3.46 -1.08
C PRO A 30 2.11 3.20 -0.41
N ASN A 31 2.30 3.77 0.77
CA ASN A 31 3.34 3.31 1.69
C ASN A 31 2.90 1.96 2.27
N ILE A 32 3.83 1.01 2.36
CA ILE A 32 3.58 -0.29 2.97
C ILE A 32 4.34 -0.34 4.30
N LEU A 33 3.60 -0.47 5.40
CA LEU A 33 4.15 -0.72 6.73
C LEU A 33 3.88 -2.18 7.10
N TRP A 34 4.94 -2.98 7.25
CA TRP A 34 4.86 -4.37 7.70
C TRP A 34 5.16 -4.44 9.20
N LEU A 35 4.15 -4.73 10.02
CA LEU A 35 4.29 -4.96 11.45
C LEU A 35 4.37 -6.47 11.72
N SER A 36 5.49 -6.94 12.28
CA SER A 36 5.68 -8.34 12.67
C SER A 36 5.76 -8.45 14.19
N CYS A 37 4.99 -9.37 14.76
CA CYS A 37 5.10 -9.77 16.16
C CYS A 37 5.70 -11.18 16.19
N GLU A 38 6.81 -11.36 16.89
CA GLU A 38 7.44 -12.67 17.05
C GLU A 38 6.78 -13.42 18.22
N ASP A 39 6.66 -14.74 18.07
CA ASP A 39 6.15 -15.67 19.10
C ASP A 39 4.75 -15.31 19.65
N ILE A 40 3.86 -14.81 18.79
CA ILE A 40 2.50 -14.44 19.15
C ILE A 40 1.48 -15.53 18.80
N SER A 41 0.52 -15.75 19.70
CA SER A 41 -0.69 -16.56 19.48
C SER A 41 -1.89 -15.64 19.19
N PRO A 42 -3.03 -16.15 18.68
CA PRO A 42 -4.25 -15.34 18.48
C PRO A 42 -4.95 -14.94 19.80
N THR A 43 -4.21 -14.86 20.91
CA THR A 43 -4.64 -14.38 22.23
C THR A 43 -4.68 -12.84 22.24
N ILE A 44 -5.55 -12.28 21.39
CA ILE A 44 -5.71 -10.84 21.14
C ILE A 44 -7.22 -10.54 21.17
N ALA A 45 -7.63 -9.37 21.67
CA ALA A 45 -9.05 -9.09 21.91
C ALA A 45 -9.88 -9.12 20.62
N CYS A 46 -9.36 -8.60 19.49
CA CYS A 46 -10.03 -8.71 18.19
C CYS A 46 -10.21 -10.14 17.66
N TYR A 47 -9.49 -11.13 18.21
CA TYR A 47 -9.69 -12.56 17.94
C TYR A 47 -10.60 -13.26 18.97
N GLY A 48 -11.16 -12.52 19.93
CA GLY A 48 -12.12 -13.03 20.91
C GLY A 48 -11.55 -13.39 22.27
N ASP A 49 -10.28 -13.06 22.56
CA ASP A 49 -9.70 -13.26 23.89
C ASP A 49 -10.34 -12.26 24.89
N PRO A 50 -11.03 -12.72 25.96
CA PRO A 50 -11.72 -11.84 26.90
C PRO A 50 -10.77 -11.14 27.90
N HIS A 51 -9.50 -11.52 27.96
CA HIS A 51 -8.51 -10.99 28.90
C HIS A 51 -7.45 -10.12 28.22
N ALA A 52 -7.31 -10.20 26.89
CA ALA A 52 -6.38 -9.37 26.15
C ALA A 52 -6.79 -7.89 26.17
N ILE A 53 -5.82 -7.00 26.42
CA ILE A 53 -6.00 -5.55 26.34
C ILE A 53 -5.14 -5.03 25.19
N THR A 54 -5.73 -4.95 23.98
CA THR A 54 -5.00 -4.63 22.75
C THR A 54 -5.66 -3.51 21.92
N PRO A 55 -6.00 -2.35 22.53
CA PRO A 55 -6.88 -1.36 21.92
C PRO A 55 -6.37 -0.80 20.57
N HIS A 56 -5.06 -0.75 20.36
CA HIS A 56 -4.49 -0.30 19.09
C HIS A 56 -4.57 -1.36 17.98
N LEU A 57 -4.44 -2.65 18.32
CA LEU A 57 -4.63 -3.74 17.36
C LEU A 57 -6.12 -3.92 17.04
N ASP A 58 -6.99 -3.73 18.04
CA ASP A 58 -8.44 -3.80 17.85
C ASP A 58 -8.92 -2.68 16.92
N ARG A 59 -8.40 -1.46 17.12
CA ARG A 59 -8.64 -0.34 16.19
C ARG A 59 -8.15 -0.66 14.78
N LEU A 60 -6.94 -1.18 14.64
CA LEU A 60 -6.38 -1.55 13.34
C LEU A 60 -7.24 -2.62 12.63
N ALA A 61 -7.72 -3.62 13.37
CA ALA A 61 -8.62 -4.65 12.84
C ALA A 61 -9.97 -4.06 12.39
N SER A 62 -10.52 -3.10 13.13
CA SER A 62 -11.79 -2.43 12.78
C SER A 62 -11.70 -1.52 11.55
N GLU A 63 -10.52 -0.99 11.25
CA GLU A 63 -10.25 -0.13 10.10
C GLU A 63 -9.81 -0.94 8.85
N GLY A 64 -9.70 -2.27 8.96
CA GLY A 64 -9.12 -3.13 7.94
C GLY A 64 -9.80 -4.49 7.80
N VAL A 65 -9.01 -5.50 7.44
CA VAL A 65 -9.46 -6.88 7.26
C VAL A 65 -8.76 -7.76 8.30
N LEU A 66 -9.54 -8.49 9.09
CA LEU A 66 -9.06 -9.46 10.05
C LEU A 66 -9.15 -10.88 9.45
N TYR A 67 -8.01 -11.57 9.33
CA TYR A 67 -7.96 -12.95 8.87
C TYR A 67 -8.10 -13.91 10.05
N THR A 68 -9.21 -14.65 10.15
CA THR A 68 -9.44 -15.60 11.25
C THR A 68 -8.76 -16.95 11.07
N HIS A 69 -8.19 -17.20 9.88
CA HIS A 69 -7.51 -18.43 9.50
C HIS A 69 -6.19 -18.11 8.77
N ALA A 70 -5.22 -17.56 9.50
CA ALA A 70 -3.88 -17.28 9.01
C ALA A 70 -2.86 -18.22 9.68
N PHE A 71 -2.06 -18.93 8.88
CA PHE A 71 -1.12 -19.95 9.37
C PHE A 71 0.29 -19.69 8.86
N THR A 72 1.29 -19.99 9.69
CA THR A 72 2.69 -20.03 9.26
C THR A 72 2.99 -21.35 8.54
N THR A 73 3.89 -21.31 7.56
CA THR A 73 4.40 -22.51 6.89
C THR A 73 5.46 -23.25 7.71
N ALA A 74 6.04 -22.59 8.73
CA ALA A 74 6.98 -23.20 9.66
C ALA A 74 6.83 -22.63 11.08
N GLY A 75 6.87 -23.49 12.09
CA GLY A 75 6.78 -23.13 13.51
C GLY A 75 8.09 -22.64 14.15
N VAL A 76 9.04 -22.12 13.36
CA VAL A 76 10.35 -21.66 13.85
C VAL A 76 10.66 -20.29 13.25
N CYS A 77 11.26 -19.40 14.04
CA CYS A 77 11.34 -17.97 13.71
C CYS A 77 12.10 -17.69 12.40
N ALA A 78 13.32 -18.26 12.24
CA ALA A 78 14.11 -18.06 11.03
C ALA A 78 13.42 -18.54 9.74
N PRO A 79 12.95 -19.80 9.64
CA PRO A 79 12.27 -20.27 8.43
C PRO A 79 10.93 -19.55 8.17
N CYS A 80 10.17 -19.18 9.21
CA CYS A 80 8.93 -18.41 9.07
C CYS A 80 9.20 -17.05 8.39
N ARG A 81 10.16 -16.28 8.94
CA ARG A 81 10.52 -14.97 8.38
C ARG A 81 11.09 -15.07 6.97
N SER A 82 11.95 -16.05 6.72
CA SER A 82 12.49 -16.29 5.38
C SER A 82 11.39 -16.57 4.37
N GLY A 83 10.37 -17.36 4.73
CA GLY A 83 9.23 -17.62 3.85
C GLY A 83 8.42 -16.38 3.52
N ILE A 84 8.17 -15.51 4.51
CA ILE A 84 7.47 -14.22 4.31
C ILE A 84 8.27 -13.28 3.41
N ILE A 85 9.58 -13.13 3.65
CA ILE A 85 10.43 -12.18 2.94
C ILE A 85 10.65 -12.61 1.48
N THR A 86 10.83 -13.91 1.25
CA THR A 86 11.18 -14.45 -0.08
C THR A 86 9.98 -14.91 -0.90
N GLY A 87 8.84 -15.20 -0.26
CA GLY A 87 7.69 -15.83 -0.90
C GLY A 87 7.89 -17.31 -1.23
N MET A 88 8.89 -17.96 -0.62
CA MET A 88 9.26 -19.35 -0.90
C MET A 88 9.01 -20.26 0.32
N TYR A 89 8.72 -21.54 0.08
CA TYR A 89 8.66 -22.54 1.14
C TYR A 89 10.06 -22.86 1.68
N GLN A 90 10.09 -23.32 2.94
CA GLN A 90 11.28 -23.89 3.55
C GLN A 90 11.67 -25.19 2.85
N SER A 91 12.94 -25.31 2.46
CA SER A 91 13.53 -26.55 1.90
C SER A 91 14.14 -27.42 2.98
#